data_AF-A0A9E4IQT5-F1
#
_entry.id   AF-A0A9E4IQT5-F1
#
_cell.length_a   1.000
_cell.length_b   1.000
_cell.length_c   1.000
_cell.angle_alpha   90.00
_cell.angle_beta   90.00
_cell.angle_gamma   90.00
#
_symmetry.space_group_name_H-M   'P 1'
#
loop_
_entity.id
_entity.type
_entity.pdbx_description
1 polymer ?
#
loop_
_entity_poly.entity_id
_entity_poly.type
_entity_poly.pdbx_seq_one_letter_code
_entity_poly.pdbx_strand_id
1 'polypeptide(L)'
;MKTHAAAFCLGIWVMGTVCVSIVAMQNFYTIDRLLDGPSHAAFAAFVEDAGREDARSVLRYLSSELNRLFFQLWNVAQIGIGGAALWLLWGLRSPAGGRLRWTVAAMLAVVVILTVGITPQILAVGRSIDFVPRDPPPPAVATFGVLHAAYTLLELAKCGAGVAAALWLGRSMSAGRHRLQ
;
A
#
# COMPACT_ATOMS: atom_id res chain seq x y z
N MET A 1 -8.36 -28.06 -1.94
CA MET A 1 -7.31 -27.21 -2.56
C MET A 1 -7.71 -25.73 -2.66
N LYS A 2 -8.86 -25.36 -3.26
CA LYS A 2 -9.28 -23.95 -3.44
C LYS A 2 -9.31 -23.09 -2.17
N THR A 3 -9.70 -23.65 -1.02
CA THR A 3 -9.72 -22.93 0.27
C THR A 3 -8.32 -22.52 0.74
N HIS A 4 -7.33 -23.41 0.62
CA HIS A 4 -5.94 -23.10 0.97
C HIS A 4 -5.36 -22.03 0.03
N ALA A 5 -5.67 -22.13 -1.27
CA ALA A 5 -5.28 -21.12 -2.26
C ALA A 5 -5.90 -19.75 -1.95
N ALA A 6 -7.18 -19.70 -1.57
CA ALA A 6 -7.83 -18.45 -1.18
C ALA A 6 -7.19 -17.84 0.08
N ALA A 7 -6.87 -18.66 1.09
CA ALA A 7 -6.14 -18.21 2.28
C ALA A 7 -4.75 -17.68 1.93
N PHE A 8 -4.04 -18.34 1.01
CA PHE A 8 -2.74 -17.90 0.52
C PHE A 8 -2.84 -16.55 -0.21
N CYS A 9 -3.81 -16.36 -1.10
CA CYS A 9 -4.05 -15.07 -1.77
C CYS A 9 -4.33 -13.95 -0.76
N LEU A 10 -5.18 -14.19 0.26
CA LEU A 10 -5.43 -13.21 1.32
C LEU A 10 -4.17 -12.89 2.12
N GLY A 11 -3.33 -13.89 2.41
CA GLY A 11 -2.04 -13.71 3.06
C GLY A 11 -1.09 -12.84 2.25
N ILE A 12 -0.94 -13.10 0.95
CA ILE A 12 -0.14 -12.27 0.03
C ILE A 12 -0.68 -10.84 0.02
N TRP A 13 -1.99 -10.66 -0.04
CA TRP A 13 -2.60 -9.33 -0.13
C TRP A 13 -2.30 -8.49 1.13
N VAL A 14 -2.46 -9.08 2.32
CA VAL A 14 -2.13 -8.41 3.59
C VAL A 14 -0.62 -8.15 3.68
N MET A 15 0.21 -9.16 3.43
CA MET A 15 1.67 -9.04 3.52
C MET A 15 2.20 -7.97 2.57
N GLY A 16 1.77 -7.96 1.31
CA GLY A 16 2.21 -6.97 0.35
C GLY A 16 1.83 -5.54 0.75
N THR A 17 0.69 -5.35 1.41
CA THR A 17 0.29 -4.03 1.96
C THR A 17 1.29 -3.57 3.03
N VAL A 18 1.68 -4.47 3.93
CA VAL A 18 2.69 -4.18 4.97
C VAL A 18 4.05 -3.90 4.34
N CYS A 19 4.50 -4.74 3.40
CA CYS A 19 5.78 -4.57 2.72
C CYS A 19 5.88 -3.23 1.98
N VAL A 20 4.85 -2.85 1.20
CA VAL A 20 4.83 -1.57 0.48
C VAL A 20 4.84 -0.38 1.45
N SER A 21 4.15 -0.49 2.58
CA SER A 21 4.18 0.55 3.62
C SER A 21 5.57 0.72 4.23
N ILE A 22 6.27 -0.39 4.50
CA ILE A 22 7.65 -0.38 4.99
C ILE A 22 8.58 0.23 3.95
N VAL A 23 8.50 -0.21 2.68
CA VAL A 23 9.33 0.34 1.59
C VAL A 23 9.12 1.84 1.46
N ALA A 24 7.87 2.31 1.53
CA ALA A 24 7.57 3.73 1.41
C ALA A 24 8.19 4.58 2.53
N MET A 25 8.15 4.06 3.76
CA MET A 25 8.80 4.68 4.91
C MET A 25 10.33 4.66 4.77
N GLN A 26 10.90 3.53 4.37
CA GLN A 26 12.33 3.37 4.17
C GLN A 26 12.88 4.27 3.07
N ASN A 27 12.13 4.54 2.00
CA ASN A 27 12.55 5.48 0.95
C ASN A 27 12.80 6.90 1.51
N PHE A 28 12.02 7.34 2.49
CA PHE A 28 12.26 8.63 3.13
C PHE A 28 13.38 8.57 4.18
N TYR A 29 13.42 7.55 5.04
CA TYR A 29 14.52 7.40 6.01
C TYR A 29 15.89 7.22 5.36
N THR A 30 15.94 6.69 4.14
CA THR A 30 17.19 6.56 3.38
C THR A 30 17.80 7.91 3.04
N ILE A 31 17.00 8.97 2.94
CA ILE A 31 17.51 10.33 2.71
C ILE A 31 18.43 10.75 3.86
N ASP A 32 17.95 10.63 5.10
CA ASP A 32 18.75 10.97 6.29
C ASP A 32 19.97 10.04 6.41
N ARG A 33 19.80 8.73 6.15
CA ARG A 33 20.94 7.79 6.15
C ARG A 33 22.03 8.14 5.12
N LEU A 34 21.66 8.66 3.96
CA LEU A 34 22.61 9.07 2.92
C LEU A 34 23.30 10.39 3.27
N LEU A 35 22.58 11.35 3.86
CA LEU A 35 23.11 12.66 4.19
C LEU A 35 23.92 12.68 5.49
N ASP A 36 23.63 11.79 6.44
CA ASP A 36 24.29 11.73 7.75
C ASP A 36 25.27 10.56 7.91
N GLY A 37 25.18 9.57 7.02
CA GLY A 37 26.00 8.37 7.07
C GLY A 37 27.29 8.49 6.24
N PRO A 38 28.20 7.50 6.39
CA PRO A 38 29.33 7.34 5.48
C PRO A 38 28.81 7.19 4.04
N SER A 39 29.31 8.03 3.13
CA SER A 39 28.90 8.03 1.73
C SER A 39 30.11 7.94 0.80
N HIS A 40 29.85 7.56 -0.45
CA HIS A 40 30.87 7.51 -1.48
C HIS A 40 31.44 8.92 -1.73
N ALA A 41 32.76 9.06 -1.93
CA ALA A 41 33.42 10.36 -2.05
C ALA A 41 32.78 11.29 -3.09
N ALA A 42 32.35 10.73 -4.23
CA ALA A 42 31.64 11.49 -5.26
C ALA A 42 30.29 12.06 -4.79
N PHE A 43 29.55 11.33 -3.97
CA PHE A 43 28.29 11.82 -3.41
C PHE A 43 28.53 12.88 -2.34
N ALA A 44 29.55 12.69 -1.48
CA ALA A 44 29.95 13.70 -0.51
C ALA A 44 30.33 15.03 -1.19
N ALA A 45 31.15 14.97 -2.25
CA ALA A 45 31.52 16.14 -3.05
C ALA A 45 30.31 16.83 -3.68
N PHE A 46 29.33 16.06 -4.20
CA PHE A 46 28.08 16.61 -4.71
C PHE A 46 27.27 17.33 -3.62
N VAL A 47 27.16 16.76 -2.41
CA VAL A 47 26.43 17.38 -1.30
C VAL A 47 27.12 18.66 -0.81
N GLU A 48 28.45 18.69 -0.82
CA GLU A 48 29.24 19.87 -0.47
C GLU A 48 29.05 21.02 -1.48
N ASP A 49 29.06 20.70 -2.78
CA ASP A 49 28.85 21.67 -3.87
C ASP A 49 27.41 22.18 -3.95
N ALA A 50 26.43 21.27 -3.91
CA ALA A 50 25.01 21.62 -4.03
C ALA A 50 24.43 22.23 -2.73
N GLY A 51 25.04 21.94 -1.58
CA GLY A 51 24.46 22.24 -0.28
C GLY A 51 23.44 21.19 0.17
N ARG A 52 23.35 21.04 1.50
CA ARG A 52 22.58 19.95 2.13
C ARG A 52 21.08 20.02 1.86
N GLU A 53 20.50 21.22 1.83
CA GLU A 53 19.05 21.41 1.62
C GLU A 53 18.61 21.05 0.20
N ASP A 54 19.41 21.45 -0.80
CA ASP A 54 19.14 21.15 -2.20
C ASP A 54 19.36 19.66 -2.50
N ALA A 55 20.45 19.07 -1.98
CA ALA A 55 20.67 17.63 -2.05
C ALA A 55 19.51 16.84 -1.39
N ARG A 56 19.04 17.28 -0.22
CA ARG A 56 17.86 16.69 0.44
C ARG A 56 16.61 16.80 -0.43
N SER A 57 16.39 17.95 -1.07
CA SER A 57 15.22 18.19 -1.91
C SER A 57 15.20 17.28 -3.14
N VAL A 58 16.34 17.08 -3.80
CA VAL A 58 16.49 16.14 -4.92
C VAL A 58 16.24 14.69 -4.48
N LEU A 59 16.85 14.25 -3.38
CA LEU A 59 16.63 12.90 -2.85
C LEU A 59 15.17 12.69 -2.42
N ARG A 60 14.54 13.71 -1.82
CA ARG A 60 13.12 13.68 -1.46
C ARG A 60 12.24 13.53 -2.68
N TYR A 61 12.52 14.26 -3.75
CA TYR A 61 11.79 14.13 -5.01
C TYR A 61 11.90 12.71 -5.59
N LEU A 62 13.11 12.14 -5.62
CA LEU A 62 13.33 10.76 -6.05
C LEU A 62 12.55 9.77 -5.19
N SER A 63 12.64 9.87 -3.86
CA SER A 63 11.88 9.02 -2.93
C SER A 63 10.38 9.15 -3.12
N SER A 64 9.87 10.37 -3.41
CA SER A 64 8.48 10.60 -3.75
C SER A 64 8.07 9.89 -5.05
N GLU A 65 8.85 9.98 -6.13
CA GLU A 65 8.54 9.27 -7.39
C GLU A 65 8.63 7.74 -7.23
N LEU A 66 9.59 7.21 -6.47
CA LEU A 66 9.65 5.78 -6.14
C LEU A 66 8.40 5.34 -5.37
N ASN A 67 7.97 6.12 -4.38
CA ASN A 67 6.74 5.82 -3.65
C ASN A 67 5.51 5.87 -4.54
N ARG A 68 5.39 6.88 -5.40
CA ARG A 68 4.31 6.98 -6.40
C ARG A 68 4.26 5.76 -7.30
N LEU A 69 5.42 5.28 -7.78
CA LEU A 69 5.52 4.07 -8.59
C LEU A 69 5.07 2.84 -7.80
N PHE A 70 5.62 2.62 -6.60
CA PHE A 70 5.30 1.45 -5.78
C PHE A 70 3.82 1.38 -5.40
N PHE A 71 3.19 2.50 -5.04
CA PHE A 71 1.76 2.51 -4.74
C PHE A 71 0.89 2.24 -5.97
N GLN A 72 1.26 2.76 -7.15
CA GLN A 72 0.54 2.45 -8.40
C GLN A 72 0.65 0.98 -8.78
N LEU A 73 1.87 0.42 -8.78
CA LEU A 73 2.10 -0.99 -9.08
C LEU A 73 1.39 -1.89 -8.05
N TRP A 74 1.46 -1.52 -6.77
CA TRP A 74 0.79 -2.26 -5.72
C TRP A 74 -0.73 -2.25 -5.92
N ASN A 75 -1.35 -1.11 -6.20
CA ASN A 75 -2.78 -1.02 -6.48
C ASN A 75 -3.23 -1.94 -7.61
N VAL A 76 -2.48 -2.00 -8.71
CA VAL A 76 -2.76 -2.93 -9.81
C VAL A 76 -2.59 -4.39 -9.36
N ALA A 77 -1.52 -4.70 -8.63
CA ALA A 77 -1.29 -6.05 -8.10
C ALA A 77 -2.42 -6.49 -7.15
N GLN A 78 -2.91 -5.58 -6.30
CA GLN A 78 -4.04 -5.82 -5.40
C GLN A 78 -5.32 -6.18 -6.16
N ILE A 79 -5.59 -5.54 -7.30
CA ILE A 79 -6.74 -5.89 -8.16
C ILE A 79 -6.61 -7.33 -8.66
N GLY A 80 -5.42 -7.71 -9.16
CA GLY A 80 -5.16 -9.07 -9.63
C GLY A 80 -5.29 -10.12 -8.52
N ILE A 81 -4.66 -9.88 -7.37
CA ILE A 81 -4.70 -10.78 -6.20
C ILE A 81 -6.13 -10.89 -5.65
N GLY A 82 -6.83 -9.77 -5.53
CA GLY A 82 -8.20 -9.73 -5.01
C GLY A 82 -9.20 -10.38 -5.94
N GLY A 83 -9.07 -10.16 -7.25
CA GLY A 83 -9.86 -10.87 -8.26
C GLY A 83 -9.65 -12.38 -8.20
N ALA A 84 -8.40 -12.84 -8.08
CA ALA A 84 -8.07 -14.26 -7.91
C ALA A 84 -8.66 -14.85 -6.62
N ALA A 85 -8.51 -14.16 -5.49
CA ALA A 85 -9.10 -14.57 -4.21
C ALA A 85 -10.62 -14.70 -4.31
N LEU A 86 -11.27 -13.70 -4.91
CA LEU A 86 -12.72 -13.67 -5.08
C LEU A 86 -13.22 -14.80 -5.99
N TRP A 87 -12.54 -15.05 -7.11
CA TRP A 87 -12.83 -16.16 -8.01
C TRP A 87 -12.71 -17.53 -7.31
N LEU A 88 -11.66 -17.73 -6.52
CA LEU A 88 -11.47 -18.96 -5.73
C LEU A 88 -12.61 -19.18 -4.73
N LEU A 89 -13.08 -18.11 -4.08
CA LEU A 89 -14.17 -18.16 -3.11
C LEU A 89 -15.55 -18.42 -3.75
N TRP A 90 -15.77 -17.94 -4.98
CA TRP A 90 -16.97 -18.27 -5.75
C TRP A 90 -17.05 -19.76 -6.09
N GLY A 91 -15.89 -20.40 -6.29
CA GLY A 91 -15.79 -21.83 -6.53
C GLY A 91 -16.06 -22.73 -5.32
N LEU A 92 -16.25 -22.17 -4.11
CA LEU A 92 -16.55 -22.95 -2.89
C LEU A 92 -18.07 -23.09 -2.69
N ARG A 93 -18.63 -24.32 -2.70
CA ARG A 93 -20.08 -24.58 -2.53
C ARG A 93 -20.57 -24.53 -1.06
N SER A 94 -19.94 -23.74 -0.19
CA SER A 94 -20.34 -23.66 1.23
C SER A 94 -21.37 -22.55 1.48
N PRO A 95 -22.49 -22.83 2.20
CA PRO A 95 -23.49 -21.83 2.60
C PRO A 95 -22.92 -20.70 3.46
N ALA A 96 -21.89 -21.00 4.27
CA ALA A 96 -21.20 -20.00 5.07
C ALA A 96 -20.33 -19.06 4.22
N GLY A 97 -19.99 -19.42 2.98
CA GLY A 97 -19.06 -18.68 2.12
C GLY A 97 -19.58 -17.34 1.60
N GLY A 98 -20.89 -17.06 1.72
CA GLY A 98 -21.49 -15.82 1.22
C GLY A 98 -20.90 -14.57 1.87
N ARG A 99 -20.74 -14.56 3.20
CA ARG A 99 -20.16 -13.43 3.93
C ARG A 99 -18.71 -13.17 3.50
N LEU A 100 -17.92 -14.22 3.29
CA LEU A 100 -16.51 -14.09 2.85
C LEU A 100 -16.41 -13.40 1.50
N ARG A 101 -17.26 -13.83 0.54
CA ARG A 101 -17.27 -13.28 -0.81
C ARG A 101 -17.59 -11.80 -0.79
N TRP A 102 -18.60 -11.40 -0.02
CA TRP A 102 -18.96 -9.99 0.11
C TRP A 102 -17.87 -9.16 0.81
N THR A 103 -17.21 -9.70 1.83
CA THR A 103 -16.05 -9.03 2.45
C THR A 103 -14.92 -8.82 1.43
N VAL A 104 -14.53 -9.85 0.69
CA VAL A 104 -13.47 -9.75 -0.31
C VAL A 104 -13.87 -8.85 -1.49
N ALA A 105 -15.15 -8.89 -1.90
CA ALA A 105 -15.67 -7.97 -2.92
C ALA A 105 -15.62 -6.51 -2.45
N ALA A 106 -15.98 -6.23 -1.19
CA ALA A 106 -15.87 -4.90 -0.62
C ALA A 106 -14.42 -4.42 -0.53
N MET A 107 -13.49 -5.29 -0.12
CA MET A 107 -12.05 -5.00 -0.13
C MET A 107 -11.55 -4.66 -1.55
N LEU A 108 -11.99 -5.43 -2.55
CA LEU A 108 -11.62 -5.17 -3.95
C LEU A 108 -12.22 -3.85 -4.46
N ALA A 109 -13.47 -3.53 -4.09
CA ALA A 109 -14.10 -2.26 -4.41
C ALA A 109 -13.32 -1.07 -3.81
N VAL A 110 -12.84 -1.19 -2.57
CA VAL A 110 -11.97 -0.18 -1.95
C VAL A 110 -10.70 0.00 -2.78
N VAL A 111 -10.03 -1.07 -3.20
CA VAL A 111 -8.82 -0.97 -4.03
C VAL A 111 -9.12 -0.32 -5.38
N VAL A 112 -10.25 -0.62 -6.02
CA VAL A 112 -10.65 0.07 -7.26
C VAL A 112 -10.81 1.57 -7.01
N ILE A 113 -11.54 1.97 -5.96
CA ILE A 113 -11.72 3.39 -5.58
C ILE A 113 -10.36 4.06 -5.33
N LEU A 114 -9.45 3.39 -4.64
CA LEU A 114 -8.09 3.90 -4.41
C LEU A 114 -7.35 4.08 -5.73
N THR A 115 -7.42 3.08 -6.61
CA THR A 115 -6.67 3.03 -7.88
C THR A 115 -7.12 4.09 -8.87
N VAL A 116 -8.43 4.23 -9.10
CA VAL A 116 -8.96 5.10 -10.16
C VAL A 116 -9.46 6.44 -9.62
N GLY A 117 -9.86 6.49 -8.35
CA GLY A 117 -10.41 7.69 -7.73
C GLY A 117 -9.36 8.50 -6.99
N ILE A 118 -8.67 7.89 -6.02
CA ILE A 118 -7.85 8.62 -5.04
C ILE A 118 -6.40 8.80 -5.51
N THR A 119 -5.75 7.73 -5.96
CA THR A 119 -4.33 7.76 -6.35
C THR A 119 -4.02 8.79 -7.43
N PRO A 120 -4.77 8.92 -8.54
CA PRO A 120 -4.46 9.93 -9.56
C PRO A 120 -4.47 11.36 -9.01
N GLN A 121 -5.37 11.65 -8.07
CA GLN A 121 -5.43 12.96 -7.40
C GLN A 121 -4.23 13.19 -6.48
N ILE A 122 -3.83 12.16 -5.71
CA ILE A 122 -2.61 12.21 -4.88
C ILE A 122 -1.38 12.48 -5.75
N LEU A 123 -1.28 11.85 -6.93
CA LEU A 123 -0.15 12.06 -7.85
C LEU A 123 -0.12 13.50 -8.37
N ALA A 124 -1.27 14.00 -8.84
CA ALA A 124 -1.39 15.34 -9.39
C ALA A 124 -1.04 16.42 -8.35
N VAL A 125 -1.68 16.37 -7.17
CA VAL A 125 -1.43 17.32 -6.08
C VAL A 125 -0.04 17.12 -5.48
N GLY A 126 0.42 15.88 -5.37
CA GLY A 126 1.74 15.57 -4.82
C GLY A 126 2.88 16.19 -5.63
N ARG A 127 2.80 16.13 -6.96
CA ARG A 127 3.83 16.73 -7.82
C ARG A 127 3.80 18.25 -7.81
N SER A 128 2.63 18.87 -7.64
CA SER A 128 2.53 20.33 -7.56
C SER A 128 3.10 20.90 -6.27
N ILE A 129 3.34 20.09 -5.23
CA ILE A 129 3.89 20.51 -3.94
C ILE A 129 5.33 20.03 -3.68
N ASP A 130 6.00 19.41 -4.66
CA ASP A 130 7.35 18.87 -4.47
C ASP A 130 8.40 20.00 -4.24
N PHE A 131 8.20 21.18 -4.86
CA PHE A 131 9.15 22.31 -4.83
C PHE A 131 8.53 23.64 -4.40
N VAL A 132 7.51 23.58 -3.54
CA VAL A 132 6.82 24.78 -3.03
C VAL A 132 7.31 25.15 -1.64
N PRO A 133 7.33 26.46 -1.28
CA PRO A 133 7.57 26.90 0.08
C PRO A 133 6.61 26.22 1.07
N ARG A 134 7.12 25.89 2.25
CA ARG A 134 6.34 25.27 3.32
C ARG A 134 5.88 26.28 4.38
N ASP A 135 6.40 27.49 4.32
CA ASP A 135 6.02 28.59 5.20
C ASP A 135 5.78 29.89 4.38
N PRO A 136 4.52 30.38 4.28
CA PRO A 136 3.30 29.69 4.69
C PRO A 136 3.00 28.49 3.75
N PRO A 137 2.33 27.43 4.24
CA PRO A 137 2.02 26.26 3.41
C PRO A 137 0.91 26.60 2.40
N PRO A 138 1.07 26.25 1.11
CA PRO A 138 0.04 26.48 0.12
C PRO A 138 -1.15 25.54 0.35
N PRO A 139 -2.38 25.92 -0.08
CA PRO A 139 -3.60 25.11 0.11
C PRO A 139 -3.48 23.66 -0.41
N ALA A 140 -2.69 23.44 -1.47
CA ALA A 140 -2.44 22.13 -2.04
C ALA A 140 -1.81 21.13 -1.04
N VAL A 141 -1.04 21.61 -0.05
CA VAL A 141 -0.48 20.75 1.01
C VAL A 141 -1.59 20.16 1.88
N ALA A 142 -2.61 20.96 2.21
CA ALA A 142 -3.77 20.49 2.97
C ALA A 142 -4.59 19.48 2.16
N THR A 143 -4.83 19.77 0.87
CA THR A 143 -5.51 18.84 -0.04
C THR A 143 -4.78 17.50 -0.14
N PHE A 144 -3.45 17.53 -0.29
CA PHE A 144 -2.63 16.31 -0.28
C PHE A 144 -2.80 15.54 1.03
N GLY A 145 -2.77 16.23 2.18
CA GLY A 145 -2.97 15.63 3.50
C GLY A 145 -4.30 14.89 3.61
N VAL A 146 -5.40 15.50 3.16
CA VAL A 146 -6.73 14.87 3.16
C VAL A 146 -6.77 13.63 2.27
N LEU A 147 -6.28 13.73 1.03
CA LEU A 147 -6.25 12.60 0.10
C LEU A 147 -5.38 11.45 0.62
N HIS A 148 -4.22 11.77 1.18
CA HIS A 148 -3.31 10.79 1.76
C HIS A 148 -3.90 10.11 3.00
N ALA A 149 -4.59 10.86 3.87
CA ALA A 149 -5.30 10.31 5.01
C ALA A 149 -6.44 9.38 4.56
N ALA A 150 -7.25 9.79 3.58
CA ALA A 150 -8.31 8.95 3.03
C ALA A 150 -7.76 7.64 2.45
N TYR A 151 -6.67 7.73 1.67
CA TYR A 151 -5.97 6.55 1.14
C TYR A 151 -5.53 5.61 2.28
N THR A 152 -4.84 6.16 3.27
CA THR A 152 -4.27 5.39 4.39
C THR A 152 -5.34 4.70 5.22
N LEU A 153 -6.41 5.42 5.58
CA LEU A 153 -7.50 4.87 6.39
C LEU A 153 -8.25 3.75 5.65
N LEU A 154 -8.52 3.94 4.35
CA LEU A 154 -9.14 2.90 3.53
C LEU A 154 -8.24 1.67 3.37
N GLU A 155 -6.95 1.87 3.16
CA GLU A 155 -5.96 0.78 3.11
C GLU A 155 -5.90 0.01 4.43
N LEU A 156 -5.86 0.70 5.58
CA LEU A 156 -5.86 0.08 6.90
C LEU A 156 -7.15 -0.69 7.17
N ALA A 157 -8.32 -0.11 6.87
CA ALA A 157 -9.60 -0.77 7.04
C ALA A 157 -9.69 -2.05 6.18
N LYS A 158 -9.29 -1.96 4.91
CA LYS A 158 -9.21 -3.11 3.99
C LYS A 158 -8.22 -4.17 4.48
N CYS A 159 -7.06 -3.77 4.99
CA CYS A 159 -6.07 -4.68 5.54
C CYS A 159 -6.61 -5.43 6.77
N GLY A 160 -7.27 -4.72 7.70
CA GLY A 160 -7.94 -5.31 8.86
C GLY A 160 -9.03 -6.31 8.47
N ALA A 161 -9.85 -5.97 7.46
CA ALA A 161 -10.83 -6.91 6.89
C ALA A 161 -10.17 -8.15 6.28
N GLY A 162 -9.04 -8.00 5.59
CA GLY A 162 -8.26 -9.11 5.04
C GLY A 162 -7.72 -10.05 6.09
N VAL A 163 -7.18 -9.52 7.19
CA VAL A 163 -6.72 -10.33 8.35
C VAL A 163 -7.89 -11.10 8.95
N ALA A 164 -9.01 -10.43 9.21
CA ALA A 164 -10.20 -11.07 9.77
C ALA A 164 -10.74 -12.19 8.85
N ALA A 165 -10.78 -11.93 7.54
CA ALA A 165 -11.18 -12.89 6.52
C ALA A 165 -10.26 -14.13 6.50
N ALA A 166 -8.94 -13.94 6.54
CA ALA A 166 -7.96 -15.02 6.57
C ALA A 166 -8.09 -15.88 7.84
N LEU A 167 -8.23 -15.24 9.01
CA LEU A 167 -8.40 -15.94 10.29
C LEU A 167 -9.69 -16.75 10.32
N TRP A 168 -10.80 -16.19 9.83
CA TRP A 168 -12.07 -16.90 9.79
C TRP A 168 -12.05 -18.08 8.81
N LEU A 169 -11.39 -17.93 7.66
CA LEU A 169 -11.20 -19.03 6.71
C LEU A 169 -10.37 -20.16 7.33
N GLY A 170 -9.29 -19.83 8.05
CA GLY A 170 -8.46 -20.80 8.77
C GLY A 170 -9.22 -21.56 9.86
N ARG A 171 -10.05 -20.86 10.66
CA ARG A 171 -10.91 -21.49 11.67
C ARG A 171 -11.92 -22.45 11.05
N SER A 172 -12.54 -22.05 9.94
CA SER A 172 -13.52 -22.88 9.22
C SER A 172 -12.90 -24.17 8.68
N MET A 173 -11.62 -24.14 8.29
CA MET A 173 -10.87 -25.32 7.86
C MET A 173 -10.54 -26.28 9.00
N SER A 174 -10.22 -25.76 10.19
CA SER A 174 -9.94 -26.58 11.38
C SER A 174 -11.21 -27.29 11.88
N ALA A 175 -12.32 -26.56 11.98
CA ALA A 175 -13.59 -27.11 12.45
C ALA A 175 -14.17 -28.21 11.54
N GLY A 176 -13.95 -28.13 10.22
CA GLY A 176 -14.37 -29.18 9.28
C GLY A 176 -13.55 -30.47 9.40
N ARG A 177 -12.29 -30.38 9.84
CA ARG A 177 -11.38 -31.54 9.99
C ARG A 177 -11.77 -32.42 11.18
N HIS A 178 -12.25 -31.81 12.26
CA HIS A 178 -12.73 -32.51 13.46
C HIS A 178 -14.09 -33.23 13.30
N ARG A 179 -14.88 -32.93 12.25
CA ARG A 179 -16.16 -33.64 12.00
C ARG A 179 -16.03 -34.90 11.16
N LEU A 180 -14.84 -35.17 10.63
CA LEU A 180 -14.55 -36.33 9.77
C LEU A 180 -13.71 -37.40 10.49
N GLN A 181 -13.44 -37.20 11.78
CA GLN A 181 -12.85 -38.17 12.70
C GLN A 181 -13.92 -38.62 13.67
#